data_AF-A0A6C0K042-F1
#
_entry.id   AF-A0A6C0K042-F1
#
_cell.length_a   1.000
_cell.length_b   1.000
_cell.length_c   1.000
_cell.angle_alpha   90.00
_cell.angle_beta   90.00
_cell.angle_gamma   90.00
#
_symmetry.space_group_name_H-M   'P 1'
#
loop_
_entity.id
_entity.type
_entity.pdbx_description
1 polymer ?
#
loop_
_entity_poly.entity_id
_entity_poly.type
_entity_poly.pdbx_seq_one_letter_code
_entity_poly.pdbx_strand_id
1 'polypeptide(L)'
;MTPIREYKVNRLLWESLEATLLAHGKRLVKDMASTLQVNEKELVKRVFPSKAVFHVSILDADASCCMAFRPGVVAGRCRLPTVTGSLFCASHAVDRPTCLTGTPVRRLQDRSDLPPLWLQGEEVLNVTGAVQGTWKEETNQLFLIEPA
;
A
#
# COMPACT_ATOMS: atom_id res chain seq x y z
N MET A 1 -1.55 4.32 -15.39
CA MET A 1 -1.27 4.03 -13.96
C MET A 1 0.19 3.61 -13.86
N THR A 2 1.02 4.34 -13.12
CA THR A 2 2.43 3.98 -12.93
C THR A 2 2.55 2.71 -12.08
N PRO A 3 3.38 1.73 -12.47
CA PRO A 3 3.59 0.53 -11.65
C PRO A 3 4.19 0.94 -10.31
N ILE A 4 3.62 0.42 -9.22
CA ILE A 4 4.19 0.54 -7.88
C ILE A 4 5.52 -0.24 -7.94
N ARG A 5 6.64 0.49 -7.98
CA ARG A 5 7.96 -0.11 -7.87
C ARG A 5 8.11 -0.61 -6.43
N GLU A 6 8.01 -1.92 -6.24
CA GLU A 6 8.40 -2.55 -4.97
C GLU A 6 9.91 -2.42 -4.81
N TYR A 7 10.34 -1.47 -3.98
CA TYR A 7 11.72 -1.39 -3.53
C TYR A 7 11.89 -2.36 -2.37
N LYS A 8 12.50 -3.53 -2.66
CA LYS A 8 12.95 -4.45 -1.61
C LYS A 8 14.15 -3.83 -0.90
N VAL A 9 13.89 -2.99 0.09
CA VAL A 9 14.94 -2.47 0.97
C VAL A 9 15.40 -3.62 1.86
N ASN A 10 16.71 -3.89 1.86
CA ASN A 10 17.28 -4.95 2.68
C ASN A 10 16.94 -4.72 4.16
N ARG A 11 16.43 -5.74 4.85
CA ARG A 11 16.05 -5.70 6.26
C ARG A 11 17.18 -5.16 7.16
N LEU A 12 18.43 -5.50 6.85
CA LEU A 12 19.61 -4.97 7.57
C LEU A 12 19.73 -3.44 7.43
N LEU A 13 19.40 -2.88 6.27
CA LEU A 13 19.41 -1.43 6.07
C LEU A 13 18.34 -0.75 6.91
N TRP A 14 17.16 -1.36 7.04
CA TRP A 14 16.09 -0.86 7.92
C TRP A 14 16.43 -0.97 9.41
N GLU A 15 16.97 -2.11 9.83
CA GLU A 15 17.42 -2.32 11.22
C GLU A 15 18.56 -1.36 11.59
N SER A 16 19.40 -0.99 10.62
CA SER A 16 20.48 -0.01 10.81
C SER A 16 20.06 1.46 10.59
N LEU A 17 18.85 1.72 10.09
CA LEU A 17 18.42 3.06 9.70
C LEU A 17 18.34 3.99 10.91
N GLU A 18 17.79 3.51 12.03
CA GLU A 18 17.68 4.31 13.26
C GLU A 18 19.07 4.74 13.75
N ALA A 19 20.02 3.80 13.83
CA ALA A 19 21.39 4.09 14.23
C ALA A 19 22.05 5.10 13.28
N THR A 20 21.80 4.97 11.98
CA THR A 20 22.32 5.86 10.94
C THR A 20 21.74 7.27 11.07
N LEU A 21 20.42 7.39 11.20
CA LEU A 21 19.73 8.66 11.39
C LEU A 21 20.14 9.36 12.69
N LEU A 22 20.30 8.60 13.78
CA LEU A 22 20.80 9.14 15.05
C LEU A 22 22.22 9.67 14.92
N ALA A 23 23.11 8.94 14.22
CA ALA A 23 24.48 9.37 14.01
C ALA A 23 24.56 10.65 13.15
N HIS A 24 23.84 10.68 12.03
CA HIS A 24 23.79 11.86 11.15
C HIS A 24 23.11 13.05 11.81
N GLY A 25 22.00 12.83 12.53
CA GLY A 25 21.30 13.86 13.28
C GLY A 25 22.18 14.49 14.37
N LYS A 26 22.92 13.68 15.13
CA LYS A 26 23.88 14.19 16.13
C LYS A 26 25.01 14.99 15.47
N ARG A 27 25.47 14.58 14.30
CA ARG A 27 26.51 15.31 13.55
C ARG A 27 26.00 16.68 13.10
N LEU A 28 24.81 16.72 12.51
CA LEU A 28 24.17 17.97 12.10
C LEU A 28 24.00 18.94 13.28
N VAL A 29 23.55 18.44 14.44
CA VAL A 29 23.39 19.29 15.63
C VAL A 29 24.72 19.82 16.15
N LYS A 30 25.82 19.07 16.03
CA LYS A 30 27.15 19.59 16.36
C LYS A 30 27.59 20.69 15.40
N ASP A 31 27.38 20.50 14.11
CA ASP A 31 27.72 21.49 13.09
C ASP A 31 26.91 22.79 13.30
N MET A 32 25.63 22.66 13.67
CA MET A 32 24.78 23.78 14.08
C MET A 32 25.28 24.45 15.36
N ALA A 33 25.70 23.68 16.37
CA ALA A 33 26.23 24.24 17.61
C ALA A 33 27.52 25.05 17.38
N SER A 34 28.40 24.57 16.48
CA SER A 34 29.60 25.29 16.06
C SER A 34 29.25 26.61 15.36
N THR A 35 28.28 26.56 14.44
CA THR A 35 27.80 27.74 13.70
C THR A 35 27.17 28.79 14.63
N LEU A 36 26.40 28.33 15.62
CA LEU A 36 25.70 29.18 16.58
C LEU A 36 26.55 29.55 17.81
N GLN A 37 27.79 29.08 17.88
CA GLN A 37 28.71 29.27 19.02
C GLN A 37 28.13 28.88 20.38
N VAL A 38 27.35 27.79 20.41
CA VAL A 38 26.76 27.24 21.64
C VAL A 38 27.45 25.93 22.04
N ASN A 39 27.29 25.53 23.31
CA ASN A 39 27.87 24.28 23.80
C ASN A 39 27.23 23.07 23.08
N GLU A 40 28.06 22.34 22.31
CA GLU A 40 27.62 21.17 21.54
C GLU A 40 26.95 20.10 22.40
N LYS A 41 27.53 19.80 23.59
CA LYS A 41 27.03 18.73 24.46
C LYS A 41 25.67 19.06 25.02
N GLU A 42 25.45 20.33 25.39
CA GLU A 42 24.15 20.79 25.88
C GLU A 42 23.09 20.79 24.78
N LEU A 43 23.44 21.24 23.57
CA LEU A 43 22.51 21.27 22.45
C LEU A 43 22.09 19.85 22.02
N VAL A 44 23.06 18.94 21.89
CA VAL A 44 22.77 17.52 21.58
C VAL A 44 21.87 16.90 22.65
N LYS A 45 22.10 17.19 23.93
CA LYS A 45 21.27 16.67 25.03
C LYS A 45 19.84 17.22 25.01
N ARG A 46 19.65 18.47 24.57
CA ARG A 46 18.32 19.07 24.38
C ARG A 46 17.57 18.47 23.20
N VAL A 47 18.24 18.25 22.08
CA VAL A 47 17.61 17.76 20.83
C VAL A 47 17.40 16.25 20.84
N PHE A 48 18.33 15.49 21.45
CA PHE A 48 18.25 14.03 21.56
C PHE A 48 18.21 13.60 23.04
N PRO A 49 17.11 13.87 23.77
CA PRO A 49 16.99 13.45 25.15
C PRO A 49 16.90 11.92 25.22
N SER A 50 17.56 11.31 26.20
CA SER A 50 17.67 9.85 26.39
C SER A 50 16.33 9.10 26.58
N LYS A 51 15.21 9.84 26.69
CA LYS A 51 13.86 9.33 26.91
C LYS A 51 12.93 9.52 25.69
N ALA A 52 13.42 10.07 24.58
CA ALA A 52 12.61 10.16 23.37
C ALA A 52 12.46 8.76 22.75
N VAL A 53 11.41 8.05 23.16
CA VAL A 53 11.02 6.79 22.55
C VAL A 53 10.22 7.13 21.29
N PHE A 54 10.85 7.02 20.13
CA PHE A 54 10.12 7.07 18.87
C PHE A 54 9.50 5.69 18.64
N HIS A 55 8.18 5.61 18.69
CA HIS A 55 7.50 4.37 18.35
C HIS A 55 7.46 4.24 16.82
N VAL A 56 8.34 3.42 16.27
CA VAL A 56 8.32 3.04 14.85
C VAL A 56 7.55 1.73 14.73
N SER A 57 6.35 1.77 14.16
CA SER A 57 5.59 0.56 13.80
C SER A 57 6.00 0.13 12.39
N ILE A 58 6.67 -1.02 12.29
CA ILE A 58 7.00 -1.64 11.00
C ILE A 58 5.86 -2.60 10.66
N LEU A 59 5.15 -2.34 9.57
CA LEU A 59 4.13 -3.23 9.02
C LEU A 59 4.74 -4.06 7.89
N ASP A 60 4.94 -5.35 8.13
CA ASP A 60 5.21 -6.30 7.05
C ASP A 60 4.00 -6.37 6.12
N ALA A 61 4.25 -6.24 4.82
CA ALA A 61 3.23 -6.09 3.79
C ALA A 61 2.25 -7.27 3.68
N ASP A 62 2.58 -8.42 4.29
CA ASP A 62 1.90 -9.68 4.01
C ASP A 62 0.74 -10.04 4.95
N ALA A 63 0.52 -9.31 6.06
CA ALA A 63 -0.52 -9.69 7.04
C ALA A 63 -1.69 -8.70 7.21
N SER A 64 -1.71 -7.55 6.53
CA SER A 64 -2.63 -6.46 6.87
C SER A 64 -3.16 -5.69 5.66
N CYS A 65 -3.68 -6.42 4.65
CA CYS A 65 -4.42 -5.74 3.59
C CYS A 65 -5.72 -5.15 4.14
N CYS A 66 -5.97 -3.89 3.83
CA CYS A 66 -7.17 -3.17 4.24
C CYS A 66 -8.46 -3.90 3.83
N MET A 67 -9.37 -4.07 4.79
CA MET A 67 -10.65 -4.75 4.57
C MET A 67 -11.71 -3.88 3.88
N ALA A 68 -11.40 -2.63 3.53
CA ALA A 68 -12.30 -1.80 2.74
C ALA A 68 -12.34 -2.29 1.29
N PHE A 69 -13.51 -2.17 0.67
CA PHE A 69 -13.70 -2.50 -0.72
C PHE A 69 -13.54 -1.24 -1.57
N ARG A 70 -12.76 -1.30 -2.65
CA ARG A 70 -12.67 -0.15 -3.56
C ARG A 70 -14.02 0.03 -4.28
N PRO A 71 -14.61 1.23 -4.24
CA PRO A 71 -15.83 1.50 -4.99
C PRO A 71 -15.54 1.45 -6.49
N GLY A 72 -16.44 0.79 -7.22
CA GLY A 72 -16.40 0.50 -8.66
C GLY A 72 -17.57 -0.42 -9.01
N VAL A 73 -17.69 -0.85 -10.27
CA VAL A 73 -18.70 -1.85 -10.66
C VAL A 73 -18.42 -3.21 -10.01
N VAL A 74 -17.15 -3.50 -9.72
CA VAL A 74 -16.71 -4.69 -8.99
C VAL A 74 -16.05 -4.31 -7.67
N ALA A 75 -16.59 -4.81 -6.57
CA ALA A 75 -15.99 -4.62 -5.25
C ALA A 75 -14.76 -5.53 -5.06
N GLY A 76 -13.60 -4.94 -4.81
CA GLY A 76 -12.36 -5.65 -4.52
C GLY A 76 -11.70 -5.16 -3.24
N ARG A 77 -11.01 -6.05 -2.51
CA ARG A 77 -10.28 -5.67 -1.30
C ARG A 77 -9.22 -4.61 -1.60
N CYS A 78 -9.13 -3.62 -0.71
CA CYS A 78 -8.10 -2.61 -0.75
C CYS A 78 -6.73 -3.23 -0.45
N ARG A 79 -5.76 -3.00 -1.32
CA ARG A 79 -4.39 -3.51 -1.16
C ARG A 79 -3.47 -2.59 -0.36
N LEU A 80 -3.99 -1.49 0.20
CA LEU A 80 -3.21 -0.61 1.06
C LEU A 80 -3.04 -1.24 2.45
N PRO A 81 -1.90 -1.00 3.12
CA PRO A 81 -1.65 -1.52 4.46
C PRO A 81 -2.64 -0.94 5.47
N THR A 82 -3.01 -1.71 6.50
CA THR A 82 -3.83 -1.18 7.59
C THR A 82 -3.03 -0.26 8.51
N VAL A 83 -3.74 0.68 9.14
CA VAL A 83 -3.17 1.47 10.24
C VAL A 83 -3.12 0.59 11.49
N THR A 84 -2.08 0.74 12.31
CA THR A 84 -1.93 -0.01 13.58
C THR A 84 -3.19 0.11 14.44
N GLY A 85 -3.74 -1.04 14.88
CA GLY A 85 -4.98 -1.09 15.66
C GLY A 85 -6.28 -0.93 14.84
N SER A 86 -6.17 -0.84 13.52
CA SER A 86 -7.30 -0.70 12.59
C SER A 86 -7.32 -1.84 11.57
N LEU A 87 -8.51 -2.13 11.05
CA LEU A 87 -8.74 -3.04 9.92
C LEU A 87 -8.68 -2.29 8.56
N PHE A 88 -8.44 -0.98 8.60
CA PHE A 88 -8.48 -0.09 7.44
C PHE A 88 -7.17 0.68 7.25
N CYS A 89 -6.87 1.03 6.00
CA CYS A 89 -5.76 1.93 5.68
C CYS A 89 -6.08 3.38 6.04
N ALA A 90 -5.09 4.27 6.03
CA ALA A 90 -5.29 5.68 6.40
C ALA A 90 -6.37 6.38 5.56
N SER A 91 -6.48 6.02 4.27
CA SER A 91 -7.51 6.54 3.36
C SER A 91 -8.91 6.06 3.73
N HIS A 92 -9.06 4.77 4.07
CA HIS A 92 -10.37 4.16 4.38
C HIS A 92 -10.71 4.18 5.88
N ALA A 93 -9.85 4.75 6.72
CA ALA A 93 -10.12 4.98 8.13
C ALA A 93 -11.21 6.05 8.31
N VAL A 94 -11.24 7.04 7.41
CA VAL A 94 -12.17 8.18 7.42
C VAL A 94 -13.40 7.91 6.56
N ASP A 95 -13.20 7.42 5.34
CA ASP A 95 -14.28 7.08 4.41
C ASP A 95 -14.35 5.55 4.25
N ARG A 96 -15.46 4.96 4.70
CA ARG A 96 -15.65 3.51 4.72
C ARG A 96 -16.57 3.10 3.58
N PRO A 97 -16.04 2.81 2.39
CA PRO A 97 -16.84 2.26 1.32
C PRO A 97 -17.37 0.89 1.76
N THR A 98 -18.65 0.84 2.09
CA THR A 98 -19.40 -0.40 2.23
C THR A 98 -19.75 -0.87 0.83
N CYS A 99 -19.42 -2.12 0.52
CA CYS A 99 -19.94 -2.73 -0.68
C CYS A 99 -21.46 -2.88 -0.50
N LEU A 100 -22.24 -2.13 -1.27
CA LEU A 100 -23.67 -2.42 -1.40
C LEU A 100 -23.79 -3.78 -2.12
N THR A 101 -24.73 -4.61 -1.68
CA THR A 101 -24.97 -5.93 -2.24
C THR A 101 -25.43 -5.80 -3.69
N GLY A 102 -24.52 -6.05 -4.64
CA GLY A 102 -24.80 -6.12 -6.06
C GLY A 102 -24.88 -7.56 -6.58
N THR A 103 -25.01 -7.73 -7.88
CA THR A 103 -24.98 -9.04 -8.54
C THR A 103 -23.61 -9.70 -8.31
N PRO A 104 -23.55 -10.95 -7.82
CA PRO A 104 -22.27 -11.62 -7.60
C PRO A 104 -21.54 -11.85 -8.92
N VAL A 105 -20.27 -11.46 -8.98
CA VAL A 105 -19.40 -11.68 -10.15
C VAL A 105 -18.29 -12.67 -9.79
N ARG A 106 -17.95 -13.57 -10.70
CA ARG A 106 -16.89 -14.58 -10.50
C ARG A 106 -15.58 -14.07 -11.06
N ARG A 107 -14.52 -13.99 -10.26
CA ARG A 107 -13.19 -13.63 -10.76
C ARG A 107 -12.67 -14.75 -11.67
N LEU A 108 -12.20 -14.41 -12.87
CA LEU A 108 -11.52 -15.35 -13.76
C LEU A 108 -10.08 -15.60 -13.26
N GLN A 109 -9.50 -16.74 -13.63
CA GLN A 109 -8.13 -17.06 -13.26
C GLN A 109 -7.18 -15.99 -13.80
N ASP A 110 -6.31 -15.47 -12.93
CA ASP A 110 -5.32 -14.49 -13.32
C ASP A 110 -4.38 -15.11 -14.36
N ARG A 111 -4.20 -14.42 -15.48
CA ARG A 111 -3.17 -14.76 -16.48
C ARG A 111 -2.17 -13.62 -16.57
N SER A 112 -0.90 -13.94 -16.80
CA SER A 112 0.19 -12.94 -16.83
C SER A 112 0.09 -11.98 -18.02
N ASP A 113 -0.65 -12.36 -19.05
CA ASP A 113 -0.86 -11.62 -20.30
C ASP A 113 -2.06 -10.67 -20.25
N LEU A 114 -2.90 -10.73 -19.21
CA LEU A 114 -4.16 -9.98 -19.15
C LEU A 114 -4.33 -9.27 -17.80
N PRO A 115 -5.01 -8.10 -17.78
CA PRO A 115 -5.44 -7.49 -16.53
C PRO A 115 -6.43 -8.42 -15.81
N PRO A 116 -6.68 -8.21 -14.50
CA PRO A 116 -7.71 -8.97 -13.78
C PRO A 116 -9.07 -8.82 -14.45
N LEU A 117 -9.78 -9.94 -14.63
CA LEU A 117 -11.09 -10.02 -15.27
C LEU A 117 -12.12 -10.69 -14.36
N TRP A 118 -13.38 -10.29 -14.50
CA TRP A 118 -14.52 -10.79 -13.75
C TRP A 118 -15.63 -11.22 -14.70
N LEU A 119 -16.40 -12.22 -14.30
CA LEU A 119 -17.49 -12.79 -15.07
C LEU A 119 -18.83 -12.44 -14.42
N GLN A 120 -19.72 -11.84 -15.20
CA GLN A 120 -21.12 -11.58 -14.84
C GLN A 120 -22.03 -12.25 -15.89
N GLY A 121 -22.52 -13.46 -15.58
CA GLY A 121 -23.20 -14.27 -16.60
C GLY A 121 -22.23 -14.69 -17.70
N GLU A 122 -22.48 -14.27 -18.94
CA GLU A 122 -21.58 -14.49 -20.09
C GLU A 122 -20.65 -13.30 -20.36
N GLU A 123 -20.85 -12.16 -19.69
CA GLU A 123 -20.06 -10.95 -19.92
C GLU A 123 -18.80 -10.92 -19.07
N VAL A 124 -17.70 -10.52 -19.70
CA VAL A 124 -16.39 -10.38 -19.06
C VAL A 124 -16.12 -8.92 -18.81
N LEU A 125 -15.94 -8.56 -17.55
CA LEU A 125 -15.76 -7.20 -17.06
C LEU A 125 -14.33 -6.98 -16.58
N ASN A 126 -13.84 -5.76 -16.74
CA ASN A 126 -12.62 -5.30 -16.07
C ASN A 126 -12.93 -4.68 -14.68
N VAL A 127 -11.88 -4.19 -14.00
CA VAL A 127 -11.99 -3.59 -12.65
C VAL A 127 -12.88 -2.34 -12.59
N THR A 128 -13.10 -1.68 -13.73
CA THR A 128 -13.98 -0.50 -13.83
C THR A 128 -15.42 -0.88 -14.21
N GLY A 129 -15.69 -2.14 -14.53
CA GLY A 129 -16.97 -2.63 -15.03
C GLY A 129 -17.20 -2.42 -16.52
N ALA A 130 -16.17 -2.07 -17.28
CA ALA A 130 -16.29 -2.05 -18.73
C ALA A 130 -16.23 -3.48 -19.26
N VAL A 131 -17.11 -3.80 -20.20
CA VAL A 131 -17.13 -5.08 -20.90
C VAL A 131 -15.87 -5.20 -21.76
N GLN A 132 -15.12 -6.27 -21.56
CA GLN A 132 -13.91 -6.63 -22.29
C GLN A 132 -14.13 -7.81 -23.23
N GLY A 133 -15.25 -8.51 -23.11
CA GLY A 133 -15.47 -9.74 -23.86
C GLY A 133 -16.64 -10.56 -23.37
N THR A 134 -16.73 -11.76 -23.91
CA THR A 134 -17.69 -12.79 -23.50
C THR A 134 -16.99 -14.10 -23.18
N TRP A 135 -17.58 -14.83 -22.24
CA TRP A 135 -17.13 -16.14 -21.82
C TRP A 135 -18.18 -17.17 -22.21
N LYS A 136 -17.80 -18.13 -23.05
CA LYS A 136 -18.67 -19.26 -23.39
C LYS A 136 -18.34 -20.43 -22.47
N GLU A 137 -19.25 -20.74 -21.55
CA GLU A 137 -19.07 -21.84 -20.60
C GLU A 137 -19.03 -23.21 -21.29
N GLU A 138 -19.81 -23.39 -22.38
CA GLU A 138 -19.85 -24.63 -23.16
C GLU A 138 -18.50 -25.02 -23.76
N THR A 139 -17.72 -24.04 -24.21
CA THR A 139 -16.41 -24.26 -24.86
C THR A 139 -15.23 -23.93 -23.95
N ASN A 140 -15.49 -23.43 -22.74
CA ASN A 140 -14.47 -22.93 -21.81
C ASN A 140 -13.51 -21.92 -22.49
N GLN A 141 -14.06 -21.05 -23.34
CA GLN A 141 -13.30 -20.10 -24.16
C GLN A 141 -13.66 -18.65 -23.84
N LEU A 142 -12.62 -17.83 -23.74
CA LEU A 142 -12.69 -16.39 -23.54
C LEU A 142 -12.56 -15.68 -24.89
N PHE A 143 -13.55 -14.89 -25.26
CA PHE A 143 -13.53 -14.04 -26.45
C PHE A 143 -13.36 -12.60 -26.00
N LEU A 144 -12.19 -12.02 -26.23
CA LEU A 144 -11.92 -10.62 -25.92
C LEU A 144 -12.28 -9.73 -27.12
N ILE A 145 -12.86 -8.58 -26.85
CA ILE A 145 -13.10 -7.54 -27.84
C ILE A 145 -11.75 -6.85 -28.06
N GLU A 146 -11.21 -6.89 -29.29
CA GLU A 146 -9.98 -6.16 -29.61
C GLU A 146 -10.19 -4.66 -29.39
N PRO A 147 -9.27 -3.98 -28.69
CA PRO A 147 -9.32 -2.52 -28.60
C PRO A 147 -9.00 -1.93 -29.98
N ALA A 148 -9.91 -1.09 -30.49
CA ALA A 148 -9.70 -0.27 -31.69
C ALA A 148 -8.58 0.76 -31.49
#